data_AF-A0A9N9HYQ6-F1
#
_entry.id   AF-A0A9N9HYQ6-F1
#
_cell.length_a   1.000
_cell.length_b   1.000
_cell.length_c   1.000
_cell.angle_alpha   90.00
_cell.angle_beta   90.00
_cell.angle_gamma   90.00
#
_symmetry.space_group_name_H-M   'P 1'
#
loop_
_entity.id
_entity.type
_entity.pdbx_description
1 polymer ?
#
loop_
_entity_poly.entity_id
_entity_poly.type
_entity_poly.pdbx_seq_one_letter_code
_entity_poly.pdbx_strand_id
1 'polypeptide(L)' 'MLVDFALDVVGKIKSENQDHLNKIVRLAIDKNESLMNIWKFLVTREDENSKIKKFISLMNICFNMNLKKVETT' A
#
# COMPACT_ATOMS: atom_id res chain seq x y z
N MET A 1 5.19 4.55 -12.33
CA MET A 1 5.75 5.36 -11.22
C MET A 1 5.36 4.73 -9.87
N LEU A 2 6.05 5.07 -8.77
CA LEU A 2 5.76 4.49 -7.43
C LEU A 2 4.32 4.73 -6.98
N VAL A 3 3.77 5.88 -7.37
CA VAL A 3 2.37 6.26 -7.16
C VAL A 3 1.42 5.31 -7.88
N ASP A 4 1.73 4.87 -9.09
CA ASP A 4 0.88 3.93 -9.84
C ASP A 4 0.85 2.56 -9.17
N PHE A 5 2.00 2.06 -8.70
CA PHE A 5 2.07 0.82 -7.90
C PHE A 5 1.25 0.94 -6.62
N ALA A 6 1.35 2.09 -5.95
CA ALA A 6 0.63 2.32 -4.72
C ALA A 6 -0.88 2.35 -4.91
N LEU A 7 -1.35 3.02 -5.96
CA LEU A 7 -2.77 3.09 -6.31
C LEU A 7 -3.30 1.74 -6.78
N ASP A 8 -2.51 0.95 -7.52
CA ASP A 8 -2.87 -0.42 -7.90
C ASP A 8 -3.05 -1.33 -6.68
N VAL A 9 -2.14 -1.26 -5.70
CA VAL A 9 -2.28 -2.02 -4.45
C VAL A 9 -3.49 -1.57 -3.64
N VAL A 10 -3.78 -0.26 -3.58
CA VAL A 10 -4.98 0.27 -2.92
C VAL A 10 -6.27 -0.25 -3.56
N GLY A 11 -6.32 -0.34 -4.89
CA GLY A 11 -7.46 -0.92 -5.61
C GLY A 11 -7.72 -2.39 -5.27
N LYS A 12 -6.72 -3.11 -4.77
CA LYS A 12 -6.78 -4.54 -4.37
C LYS A 12 -7.07 -4.75 -2.88
N ILE A 13 -7.31 -3.67 -2.13
CA ILE A 13 -7.55 -3.70 -0.67
C ILE A 13 -9.01 -3.34 -0.38
N LYS A 14 -9.64 -4.05 0.56
CA LYS A 14 -10.99 -3.72 1.03
C LYS A 14 -10.88 -2.64 2.09
N SER A 15 -11.45 -1.46 1.82
CA SER A 15 -11.52 -0.33 2.75
C SER A 15 -12.94 0.21 2.77
N GLU A 16 -13.43 0.57 3.95
CA GLU A 16 -14.72 1.25 4.14
C GLU A 16 -14.70 2.68 3.58
N ASN A 17 -13.52 3.25 3.35
CA ASN A 17 -13.33 4.58 2.78
C ASN A 17 -12.12 4.62 1.84
N GLN A 18 -12.36 4.29 0.57
CA GLN A 18 -11.33 4.23 -0.47
C GLN A 18 -10.68 5.58 -0.77
N ASP A 19 -11.46 6.67 -0.76
CA ASP A 19 -10.93 8.02 -1.02
C ASP A 19 -9.98 8.49 0.08
N HIS A 20 -10.29 8.16 1.34
CA HIS A 20 -9.41 8.44 2.47
C HIS A 20 -8.11 7.63 2.36
N LEU A 21 -8.20 6.35 2.00
CA LEU A 21 -7.04 5.49 1.79
C LEU A 21 -6.12 6.02 0.68
N ASN A 22 -6.70 6.40 -0.46
CA ASN A 22 -5.97 7.01 -1.58
C ASN A 22 -5.22 8.29 -1.15
N LYS A 23 -5.85 9.15 -0.34
CA LYS A 23 -5.22 10.38 0.17
C LYS A 23 -4.05 10.09 1.12
N ILE A 24 -4.21 9.16 2.07
CA ILE A 24 -3.12 8.82 3.00
C ILE A 24 -1.95 8.21 2.25
N VAL A 25 -2.20 7.31 1.29
CA VAL A 25 -1.14 6.70 0.49
C VAL A 25 -0.38 7.74 -0.32
N ARG A 26 -1.07 8.70 -0.94
CA ARG A 26 -0.42 9.83 -1.63
C ARG A 26 0.45 10.66 -0.69
N LEU A 27 -0.06 10.99 0.50
CA LEU A 27 0.68 11.74 1.52
C LEU A 27 1.90 10.97 2.07
N ALA A 28 1.77 9.66 2.24
CA ALA A 28 2.83 8.78 2.72
C ALA A 28 4.00 8.67 1.73
N ILE A 29 3.69 8.64 0.44
CA ILE A 29 4.69 8.61 -0.64
C ILE A 29 5.39 9.96 -0.76
N ASP A 30 4.65 11.05 -0.63
CA ASP A 30 5.17 12.41 -0.84
C ASP A 30 6.08 12.89 0.31
N LYS A 31 5.84 12.46 1.55
CA LYS A 31 6.53 13.01 2.74
C LYS A 31 7.59 12.13 3.40
N ASN A 32 7.74 10.86 3.02
CA ASN A 32 8.56 9.94 3.80
C ASN A 32 9.51 9.09 2.94
N GLU A 33 10.77 9.52 2.88
CA GLU A 33 11.85 8.83 2.14
C GLU A 33 12.05 7.37 2.58
N SER A 34 11.93 7.09 3.88
CA SER A 34 12.05 5.73 4.42
C SER A 34 10.92 4.83 3.92
N LEU A 35 9.69 5.36 3.86
CA LEU A 35 8.58 4.69 3.19
C LEU A 35 8.90 4.50 1.71
N MET A 36 9.30 5.53 0.98
CA MET A 36 9.66 5.39 -0.43
C MET A 36 10.71 4.30 -0.70
N ASN A 37 11.72 4.14 0.15
CA ASN A 37 12.74 3.10 -0.01
C ASN A 37 12.18 1.69 0.22
N ILE A 38 11.33 1.51 1.23
CA ILE A 38 10.62 0.24 1.48
C ILE A 38 9.73 -0.10 0.28
N TRP A 39 9.06 0.89 -0.29
CA TRP A 39 8.15 0.71 -1.41
C TRP A 39 8.89 0.40 -2.72
N LYS A 40 10.01 1.07 -3.00
CA LYS A 40 10.92 0.71 -4.10
C LYS A 40 11.38 -0.75 -3.98
N PHE A 41 11.75 -1.18 -2.79
CA PHE A 41 12.16 -2.56 -2.52
C PHE A 41 11.02 -3.58 -2.70
N LEU A 42 9.78 -3.22 -2.39
CA LEU A 42 8.62 -4.08 -2.61
C LEU A 42 8.30 -4.21 -4.10
N VAL A 43 8.39 -3.11 -4.87
CA VAL A 43 8.15 -3.10 -6.33
C VAL A 43 9.06 -4.11 -7.05
N THR A 44 10.32 -4.22 -6.64
CA THR A 44 11.33 -5.06 -7.31
C THR A 44 11.23 -6.56 -7.02
N ARG A 45 10.34 -7.01 -6.12
CA ARG A 45 10.12 -8.45 -5.88
C ARG A 45 9.26 -9.07 -6.99
N GLU A 46 9.30 -10.38 -7.22
CA GLU A 46 8.40 -11.01 -8.22
C GLU A 46 7.04 -11.40 -7.63
N ASP A 47 7.00 -11.88 -6.37
CA ASP A 47 5.77 -12.35 -5.74
C ASP A 47 4.83 -11.21 -5.32
N GLU A 48 3.81 -10.97 -6.15
CA GLU A 48 2.76 -9.97 -5.94
C GLU A 48 1.99 -10.18 -4.63
N ASN A 49 1.75 -11.43 -4.22
CA ASN A 49 0.96 -11.70 -3.02
C ASN A 49 1.71 -11.28 -1.75
N SER A 50 3.02 -11.54 -1.71
CA SER A 50 3.90 -11.07 -0.63
C SER A 50 4.03 -9.55 -0.62
N LYS A 51 4.06 -8.89 -1.79
CA LYS A 51 4.05 -7.41 -1.87
C LYS A 51 2.81 -6.82 -1.19
N ILE A 52 1.63 -7.33 -1.54
CA ILE A 52 0.35 -6.83 -1.00
C ILE A 52 0.28 -7.06 0.51
N LYS A 53 0.65 -8.25 0.99
CA LYS A 53 0.67 -8.54 2.45
C LYS A 53 1.59 -7.59 3.21
N LYS A 54 2.81 -7.36 2.70
CA LYS A 54 3.77 -6.45 3.34
C LYS A 54 3.32 -5.00 3.32
N PHE A 55 2.73 -4.55 2.22
CA PHE A 55 2.12 -3.23 2.13
C PHE A 55 1.04 -3.07 3.20
N ILE A 56 0.12 -4.03 3.32
CA ILE A 56 -0.99 -3.97 4.27
C ILE A 56 -0.46 -3.87 5.69
N SER A 57 0.51 -4.72 6.06
CA SER A 57 1.13 -4.65 7.39
C SER A 57 1.79 -3.30 7.66
N LEU A 58 2.49 -2.75 6.67
CA LEU A 58 3.17 -1.46 6.80
C LEU A 58 2.17 -0.33 7.03
N MET A 59 1.09 -0.30 6.25
CA MET A 59 0.06 0.75 6.36
C MET A 59 -0.72 0.64 7.67
N ASN A 60 -1.04 -0.58 8.11
CA ASN A 60 -1.72 -0.81 9.38
C ASN A 60 -0.85 -0.35 10.57
N ILE A 61 0.46 -0.62 10.55
CA ILE A 61 1.38 -0.22 11.63
C ILE A 61 1.65 1.29 11.60
N CYS A 62 2.04 1.85 10.45
CA CYS A 62 2.49 3.23 10.37
C CYS A 62 1.35 4.25 10.44
N PHE A 63 0.14 3.87 10.02
CA PHE A 63 -1.00 4.78 9.90
C PHE A 63 -2.22 4.32 10.69
N ASN A 64 -2.08 3.29 11.55
CA ASN A 64 -3.16 2.73 12.36
C ASN A 64 -4.42 2.40 11.55
N MET A 65 -4.22 1.77 10.38
CA MET A 65 -5.29 1.34 9.49
C MET A 65 -5.74 -0.10 9.80
N ASN A 66 -6.92 -0.47 9.29
CA ASN A 66 -7.45 -1.83 9.34
C ASN A 66 -7.64 -2.40 7.91
N LEU A 67 -6.59 -2.33 7.10
CA LEU A 67 -6.60 -2.82 5.72
C LEU A 67 -6.58 -4.35 5.68
N LYS A 68 -7.34 -4.92 4.75
CA LYS A 68 -7.37 -6.36 4.47
C LYS A 68 -7.29 -6.61 2.97
N LYS A 69 -6.59 -7.68 2.59
CA LYS A 69 -6.52 -8.09 1.19
C LYS A 69 -7.91 -8.52 0.73
N VAL A 70 -8.33 -8.11 -0.47
CA VAL A 70 -9.51 -8.70 -1.11
C VAL A 70 -9.13 -10.11 -1.57
N GLU A 71 -9.81 -11.12 -1.04
CA GLU A 71 -9.73 -12.48 -1.59
C GLU A 71 -10.51 -12.51 -2.90
N THR A 72 -9.80 -12.54 -4.03
CA THR A 72 -10.40 -12.92 -5.31
C THR A 72 -10.59 -14.42 -5.30
N THR A 73 -11.86 -14.86 -5.27
CA THR A 73 -12.29 -16.23 -5.53
C THR A 73 -12.18 -16.56 -7.01
#